data_AF-C7N625-F1
#
_entry.id   AF-C7N625-F1
#
_cell.length_a   1.000
_cell.length_b   1.000
_cell.length_c   1.000
_cell.angle_alpha   90.00
_cell.angle_beta   90.00
_cell.angle_gamma   90.00
#
_symmetry.space_group_name_H-M   'P 1'
#
loop_
_entity.id
_entity.type
_entity.pdbx_description
1 polymer ?
#
loop_
_entity_poly.entity_id
_entity_poly.type
_entity_poly.pdbx_seq_one_letter_code
_entity_poly.pdbx_strand_id
1 'polypeptide(L)'
;MALQTTFETIAIDELLDVAAQKKADGYRFVQVLCHFVDPGIDVVYSFMSREGVLENYTIKDYDRETQTIPSITGKYLAAFPFENEAHDLYGVKITDIAIDFAGKFYDVAMDTPMTVITPEQKAARDKRRAAAAAKAAKEAAPAEKPKQPAAEAKPEAKPAPAPAKAQPAKDVELEAKIAAMPPEKAAKFRAAMEAKAARDAAQKGGE
;
A
#
# COMPACT_ATOMS: atom_id res chain seq x y z
N MET A 1 -28.60 18.75 -27.88
CA MET A 1 -27.35 19.41 -27.47
C MET A 1 -26.40 18.33 -26.96
N ALA A 2 -25.15 18.33 -27.42
CA ALA A 2 -24.13 17.47 -26.82
C ALA A 2 -23.70 18.07 -25.48
N LEU A 3 -23.58 17.24 -24.46
CA LEU A 3 -23.05 17.66 -23.16
C LEU A 3 -21.52 17.80 -23.32
N GLN A 4 -20.99 19.01 -23.14
CA GLN A 4 -19.55 19.23 -23.25
C GLN A 4 -18.87 18.72 -21.98
N THR A 5 -17.82 17.91 -22.13
CA THR A 5 -17.06 17.37 -21.01
C THR A 5 -15.56 17.60 -21.21
N THR A 6 -14.85 17.93 -20.14
CA THR A 6 -13.39 18.07 -20.12
C THR A 6 -12.78 17.18 -19.03
N PHE A 7 -11.51 16.82 -19.20
CA PHE A 7 -10.74 16.04 -18.23
C PHE A 7 -9.38 16.70 -18.02
N GLU A 8 -9.03 16.93 -16.77
CA GLU A 8 -7.78 17.51 -16.34
C GLU A 8 -7.16 16.65 -15.25
N THR A 9 -5.84 16.50 -15.25
CA THR A 9 -5.12 15.81 -14.17
C THR A 9 -4.59 16.86 -13.21
N ILE A 10 -4.83 16.65 -11.91
CA ILE A 10 -4.38 17.54 -10.84
C ILE A 10 -3.63 16.74 -9.77
N ALA A 11 -2.76 17.42 -9.03
CA ALA A 11 -2.20 16.90 -7.80
C ALA A 11 -3.22 16.96 -6.65
N ILE A 12 -2.97 16.19 -5.59
CA ILE A 12 -3.88 16.08 -4.44
C ILE A 12 -4.01 17.41 -3.69
N ASP A 13 -2.92 18.15 -3.55
CA ASP A 13 -2.86 19.44 -2.87
C ASP A 13 -3.61 20.55 -3.60
N GLU A 14 -3.82 20.41 -4.91
CA GLU A 14 -4.60 21.37 -5.72
C GLU A 14 -6.13 21.19 -5.55
N LEU A 15 -6.59 20.05 -5.03
CA LEU A 15 -8.02 19.70 -5.00
C LEU A 15 -8.88 20.74 -4.26
N LEU A 16 -8.41 21.23 -3.10
CA LEU A 16 -9.18 22.19 -2.30
C LEU A 16 -9.27 23.55 -2.98
N ASP A 17 -8.20 23.98 -3.66
CA ASP A 17 -8.16 25.23 -4.41
C ASP A 17 -9.09 25.15 -5.63
N VAL A 18 -9.07 24.02 -6.35
CA VAL A 18 -10.01 23.76 -7.44
C VAL A 18 -11.45 23.81 -6.91
N ALA A 19 -11.77 23.10 -5.82
CA ALA A 19 -13.12 23.10 -5.26
C ALA A 19 -13.56 24.50 -4.79
N ALA A 20 -12.65 25.28 -4.21
CA ALA A 20 -12.93 26.66 -3.79
C ALA A 20 -13.20 27.56 -5.01
N GLN A 21 -12.37 27.47 -6.05
CA GLN A 21 -12.52 28.23 -7.28
C GLN A 21 -13.83 27.88 -7.99
N LYS A 22 -14.13 26.59 -8.18
CA LYS A 22 -15.40 26.15 -8.78
C LYS A 22 -16.62 26.61 -8.00
N LYS A 23 -16.53 26.65 -6.67
CA LYS A 23 -17.60 27.20 -5.84
C LYS A 23 -17.81 28.69 -6.07
N ALA A 24 -16.71 29.45 -6.15
CA ALA A 24 -16.74 30.89 -6.43
C ALA A 24 -17.32 31.18 -7.82
N ASP A 25 -16.97 30.37 -8.81
CA ASP A 25 -17.46 30.46 -10.20
C ASP A 25 -18.91 29.96 -10.35
N GLY A 26 -19.54 29.50 -9.27
CA GLY A 26 -20.94 29.09 -9.26
C GLY A 26 -21.21 27.70 -9.84
N TYR A 27 -20.19 26.84 -9.95
CA TYR A 27 -20.32 25.46 -10.37
C TYR A 27 -21.00 24.63 -9.28
N ARG A 28 -21.79 23.64 -9.71
CA ARG A 28 -22.32 22.60 -8.81
C ARG A 28 -21.38 21.40 -8.79
N PHE A 29 -21.17 20.82 -7.62
CA PHE A 29 -20.58 19.50 -7.50
C PHE A 29 -21.53 18.44 -8.09
N VAL A 30 -20.97 17.42 -8.73
CA VAL A 30 -21.73 16.37 -9.42
C VAL A 30 -21.48 15.00 -8.79
N GLN A 31 -20.22 14.56 -8.69
CA GLN A 31 -19.85 13.24 -8.19
C GLN A 31 -18.36 13.16 -7.84
N VAL A 32 -18.01 12.13 -7.08
CA VAL A 32 -16.66 11.55 -7.07
C VAL A 32 -16.73 10.17 -7.72
N LEU A 33 -15.81 9.87 -8.63
CA LEU A 33 -15.69 8.57 -9.28
C LEU A 33 -14.32 7.97 -8.97
N CYS A 34 -14.30 6.69 -8.59
CA CYS A 34 -13.07 5.93 -8.41
C CYS A 34 -12.93 4.89 -9.52
N HIS A 35 -11.78 4.91 -10.20
CA HIS A 35 -11.41 3.91 -11.19
C HIS A 35 -10.15 3.19 -10.70
N PHE A 36 -10.27 1.90 -10.40
CA PHE A 36 -9.15 1.11 -9.87
C PHE A 36 -8.18 0.74 -11.00
N VAL A 37 -6.93 1.19 -10.88
CA VAL A 37 -5.85 0.97 -11.84
C VAL A 37 -4.67 0.35 -11.09
N ASP A 38 -4.65 -0.98 -10.93
CA ASP A 38 -3.64 -1.66 -10.08
C ASP A 38 -2.19 -1.22 -10.40
N PRO A 39 -1.44 -0.69 -9.41
CA PRO A 39 -1.74 -0.69 -7.96
C PRO A 39 -2.48 0.54 -7.41
N GLY A 40 -2.69 1.58 -8.21
CA GLY A 40 -3.29 2.85 -7.82
C GLY A 40 -4.80 2.94 -8.07
N ILE A 41 -5.36 4.11 -7.79
CA ILE A 41 -6.75 4.46 -8.06
C ILE A 41 -6.78 5.84 -8.72
N ASP A 42 -7.48 5.98 -9.84
CA ASP A 42 -7.80 7.30 -10.36
C ASP A 42 -9.06 7.82 -9.63
N VAL A 43 -8.95 8.95 -8.94
CA VAL A 43 -10.06 9.60 -8.23
C VAL A 43 -10.46 10.86 -8.98
N VAL A 44 -11.69 10.90 -9.48
CA VAL A 44 -12.20 11.96 -10.34
C VAL A 44 -13.26 12.77 -9.61
N TYR A 45 -13.03 14.07 -9.44
CA TYR A 45 -14.01 15.02 -8.95
C TYR A 45 -14.65 15.76 -10.12
N SER A 46 -15.98 15.71 -10.22
CA SER A 46 -16.71 16.32 -11.32
C SER A 46 -17.52 17.53 -10.86
N PHE A 47 -17.40 18.63 -11.59
CA PHE A 47 -18.16 19.87 -11.38
C PHE A 47 -18.88 20.27 -12.66
N MET A 48 -20.07 20.83 -12.56
CA MET A 48 -20.83 21.29 -13.71
C MET A 48 -21.09 22.80 -13.65
N SER A 49 -20.75 23.47 -14.74
CA SER A 49 -21.02 24.90 -14.93
C SER A 49 -22.52 25.16 -15.14
N ARG A 50 -22.95 26.42 -15.03
CA ARG A 50 -24.35 26.80 -15.31
C ARG A 50 -24.72 26.64 -16.78
N GLU A 51 -23.72 26.71 -17.65
CA GLU A 51 -23.80 26.54 -19.10
C GLU A 51 -23.84 25.06 -19.52
N GLY A 52 -23.75 24.13 -18.56
CA GLY A 52 -23.87 22.69 -18.80
C GLY A 52 -22.55 22.01 -19.21
N VAL A 53 -21.41 22.64 -18.95
CA VAL A 53 -20.08 22.02 -19.16
C VAL A 53 -19.72 21.19 -17.94
N LEU A 54 -19.40 19.91 -18.14
CA LEU A 54 -18.92 18.99 -17.09
C LEU A 54 -17.39 18.97 -17.08
N GLU A 55 -16.80 19.45 -16.01
CA GLU A 55 -15.34 19.47 -15.83
C GLU A 55 -14.93 18.40 -14.83
N ASN A 56 -13.99 17.55 -15.21
CA ASN A 56 -13.53 16.41 -14.43
C ASN A 56 -12.06 16.60 -14.05
N TYR A 57 -11.79 16.61 -12.75
CA TYR A 57 -10.46 16.76 -12.18
C TYR A 57 -10.00 15.44 -11.60
N THR A 58 -8.94 14.87 -12.18
CA THR A 58 -8.46 13.51 -11.88
C THR A 58 -7.19 13.58 -11.06
N ILE A 59 -7.23 13.02 -9.86
CA ILE A 59 -6.05 12.61 -9.11
C ILE A 59 -5.67 11.23 -9.64
N LYS A 60 -4.56 11.17 -10.39
CA LYS A 60 -4.11 9.93 -11.01
C LYS A 60 -3.28 9.07 -10.09
N ASP A 61 -3.38 7.74 -10.27
CA ASP A 61 -2.52 6.74 -9.63
C ASP A 61 -2.43 6.88 -8.10
N TYR A 62 -3.53 7.24 -7.43
CA TYR A 62 -3.58 7.43 -5.97
C TYR A 62 -3.08 6.18 -5.23
N ASP A 63 -2.11 6.38 -4.34
CA ASP A 63 -1.53 5.34 -3.49
C ASP A 63 -2.16 5.34 -2.10
N ARG A 64 -2.94 4.29 -1.82
CA ARG A 64 -3.62 4.05 -0.54
C ARG A 64 -2.68 3.95 0.65
N GLU A 65 -1.41 3.58 0.45
CA GLU A 65 -0.47 3.39 1.55
C GLU A 65 0.16 4.73 1.97
N THR A 66 0.44 5.60 1.01
CA THR A 66 1.28 6.79 1.23
C THR A 66 0.53 8.11 1.12
N GLN A 67 -0.64 8.14 0.47
CA GLN A 67 -1.36 9.37 0.18
C GLN A 67 -2.70 9.43 0.91
N THR A 68 -3.20 10.66 1.07
CA THR A 68 -4.49 10.97 1.70
C THR A 68 -5.06 12.18 0.98
N ILE A 69 -6.36 12.16 0.68
CA ILE A 69 -7.05 13.21 -0.07
C ILE A 69 -7.83 14.07 0.93
N PRO A 70 -7.73 15.40 0.91
CA PRO A 70 -8.58 16.25 1.74
C PRO A 70 -10.01 16.27 1.20
N SER A 71 -11.00 16.24 2.09
CA SER A 71 -12.42 16.33 1.73
C SER A 71 -12.78 17.71 1.19
N ILE A 72 -13.65 17.75 0.18
CA ILE A 72 -14.24 18.99 -0.35
C ILE A 72 -15.56 19.36 0.35
N THR A 73 -16.01 18.58 1.34
CA THR A 73 -17.31 18.80 2.01
C THR A 73 -17.44 20.16 2.69
N GLY A 74 -16.32 20.78 3.07
CA GLY A 74 -16.28 22.17 3.55
C GLY A 74 -16.75 23.21 2.51
N LYS A 75 -16.74 22.88 1.21
CA LYS A 75 -17.27 23.72 0.11
C LYS A 75 -18.57 23.14 -0.47
N TYR A 76 -18.63 21.82 -0.57
CA TYR A 76 -19.72 21.06 -1.15
C TYR A 76 -20.14 19.92 -0.23
N LEU A 77 -21.00 20.22 0.75
CA LEU A 77 -21.51 19.20 1.68
C LEU A 77 -22.03 17.95 0.96
N ALA A 78 -22.65 18.11 -0.22
CA ALA A 78 -23.14 17.01 -1.06
C ALA A 78 -22.07 15.99 -1.52
N ALA A 79 -20.78 16.25 -1.30
CA ALA A 79 -19.71 15.29 -1.56
C ALA A 79 -19.61 14.17 -0.51
N PHE A 80 -20.18 14.34 0.69
CA PHE A 80 -20.02 13.38 1.79
C PHE A 80 -20.38 11.92 1.42
N PRO A 81 -21.50 11.60 0.73
CA PRO A 81 -21.80 10.20 0.42
C PRO A 81 -20.79 9.60 -0.56
N PHE A 82 -20.28 10.40 -1.51
CA PHE A 82 -19.32 9.95 -2.51
C PHE A 82 -17.93 9.72 -1.89
N GLU A 83 -17.50 10.60 -0.99
CA GLU A 83 -16.21 10.44 -0.30
C GLU A 83 -16.22 9.25 0.66
N ASN A 84 -17.34 9.04 1.38
CA ASN A 84 -17.50 7.83 2.20
C ASN A 84 -17.58 6.56 1.33
N GLU A 85 -18.25 6.61 0.17
CA GLU A 85 -18.28 5.50 -0.78
C GLU A 85 -16.87 5.16 -1.31
N ALA A 86 -16.08 6.17 -1.68
CA ALA A 86 -14.70 5.99 -2.13
C ALA A 86 -13.83 5.34 -1.05
N HIS A 87 -14.04 5.72 0.21
CA HIS A 87 -13.40 5.07 1.35
C HIS A 87 -13.81 3.60 1.48
N ASP A 88 -15.11 3.32 1.57
CA ASP A 88 -15.62 1.97 1.87
C ASP A 88 -15.39 0.97 0.73
N LEU A 89 -15.62 1.40 -0.52
CA LEU A 89 -15.57 0.52 -1.68
C LEU A 89 -14.16 0.36 -2.25
N TYR A 90 -13.33 1.40 -2.16
CA TYR A 90 -12.01 1.42 -2.80
C TYR A 90 -10.84 1.56 -1.82
N GLY A 91 -11.08 1.96 -0.57
CA GLY A 91 -10.03 2.19 0.42
C GLY A 91 -9.30 3.51 0.24
N VAL A 92 -9.93 4.50 -0.39
CA VAL A 92 -9.36 5.85 -0.52
C VAL A 92 -9.39 6.52 0.85
N LYS A 93 -8.22 6.96 1.33
CA LYS A 93 -8.13 7.69 2.61
C LYS A 93 -8.48 9.15 2.38
N ILE A 94 -9.63 9.57 2.89
CA ILE A 94 -10.09 10.96 2.79
C ILE A 94 -10.16 11.56 4.20
N THR A 95 -9.59 12.75 4.40
CA THR A 95 -9.63 13.46 5.69
C THR A 95 -10.65 14.58 5.70
N ASP A 96 -11.09 14.96 6.91
CA ASP A 96 -11.91 16.15 7.14
C ASP A 96 -13.30 16.10 6.47
N ILE A 97 -13.87 14.90 6.29
CA ILE A 97 -15.25 14.73 5.82
C ILE A 97 -16.21 15.29 6.87
N ALA A 98 -17.07 16.22 6.48
CA ALA A 98 -18.02 16.88 7.38
C ALA A 98 -19.03 15.91 8.02
N ILE A 99 -19.43 14.86 7.30
CA ILE A 99 -20.28 13.76 7.80
C ILE A 99 -19.54 12.46 7.47
N ASP A 100 -18.68 12.04 8.39
CA ASP A 100 -17.85 10.85 8.26
C ASP A 100 -18.51 9.63 8.92
N PHE A 101 -18.65 8.55 8.16
CA PHE A 101 -19.15 7.26 8.65
C PHE A 101 -18.02 6.31 9.04
N ALA A 102 -16.75 6.72 8.91
CA ALA A 102 -15.56 6.02 9.36
C ALA A 102 -15.49 4.55 8.89
N GLY A 103 -15.76 4.30 7.60
CA GLY A 103 -15.76 2.93 7.05
C GLY A 103 -17.08 2.18 7.16
N LYS A 104 -18.19 2.87 7.48
CA LYS A 104 -19.50 2.24 7.76
C LYS A 104 -20.65 2.89 6.99
N PHE A 105 -20.36 3.52 5.86
CA PHE A 105 -21.40 4.07 5.00
C PHE A 105 -22.14 2.96 4.26
N TYR A 106 -21.42 1.93 3.82
CA TYR A 106 -22.00 0.69 3.32
C TYR A 106 -21.76 -0.50 4.26
N ASP A 107 -22.75 -1.40 4.32
CA ASP A 107 -22.58 -2.72 4.93
C ASP A 107 -22.01 -3.69 3.87
N VAL A 108 -20.68 -3.76 3.80
CA VAL A 108 -19.96 -4.56 2.81
C VAL A 108 -19.53 -5.91 3.37
N ALA A 109 -19.55 -6.95 2.53
CA ALA A 109 -19.16 -8.30 2.93
C ALA A 109 -17.63 -8.48 3.13
N MET A 110 -16.82 -7.57 2.59
CA MET A 110 -15.36 -7.56 2.71
C MET A 110 -14.81 -6.14 2.55
N ASP A 111 -13.58 -5.91 3.00
CA ASP A 111 -12.91 -4.62 2.87
C ASP A 111 -12.59 -4.28 1.40
N THR A 112 -12.94 -3.07 0.96
CA THR A 112 -12.56 -2.51 -0.35
C THR A 112 -12.93 -3.40 -1.56
N PRO A 113 -14.20 -3.83 -1.69
CA PRO A 113 -14.63 -4.83 -2.66
C PRO A 113 -14.36 -4.46 -4.14
N MET A 114 -14.17 -3.18 -4.45
CA MET A 114 -13.89 -2.71 -5.81
C MET A 114 -12.41 -2.74 -6.19
N THR A 115 -11.53 -3.21 -5.30
CA THR A 115 -10.07 -3.30 -5.53
C THR A 115 -9.52 -4.72 -5.46
N VAL A 116 -10.38 -5.73 -5.59
CA VAL A 116 -9.98 -7.14 -5.63
C VAL A 116 -9.19 -7.41 -6.91
N ILE A 117 -8.00 -8.00 -6.74
CA ILE A 117 -7.12 -8.41 -7.83
C ILE A 117 -6.99 -9.93 -7.90
N THR A 118 -6.63 -10.45 -9.07
CA THR A 118 -6.35 -11.87 -9.24
C THR A 118 -5.08 -12.28 -8.46
N PRO A 119 -4.91 -13.58 -8.14
CA PRO A 119 -3.69 -14.07 -7.50
C PRO A 119 -2.41 -13.73 -8.29
N GLU A 120 -2.49 -13.75 -9.62
CA GLU A 120 -1.38 -13.41 -10.52
C GLU A 120 -1.00 -11.93 -10.42
N GLN A 121 -2.00 -11.04 -10.43
CA GLN A 121 -1.80 -9.60 -10.24
C GLN A 121 -1.20 -9.31 -8.86
N LYS A 122 -1.67 -9.99 -7.82
CA LYS A 122 -1.11 -9.89 -6.47
C LYS A 122 0.37 -10.29 -6.44
N ALA A 123 0.72 -11.42 -7.06
CA ALA A 123 2.11 -11.86 -7.15
C ALA A 123 3.00 -10.87 -7.93
N ALA A 124 2.49 -10.32 -9.04
CA ALA A 124 3.18 -9.30 -9.82
C ALA A 124 3.42 -8.01 -8.99
N ARG A 125 2.43 -7.57 -8.22
CA ARG A 125 2.54 -6.43 -7.30
C ARG A 125 3.57 -6.68 -6.21
N ASP A 126 3.49 -7.82 -5.52
CA ASP A 126 4.41 -8.16 -4.43
C ASP A 126 5.87 -8.23 -4.96
N LYS A 127 6.08 -8.73 -6.19
CA LYS A 127 7.37 -8.69 -6.89
C LYS A 127 7.84 -7.27 -7.23
N ARG A 128 6.96 -6.42 -7.78
CA ARG A 128 7.26 -5.00 -8.06
C ARG A 128 7.68 -4.26 -6.79
N ARG A 129 6.96 -4.48 -5.68
CA ARG A 129 7.27 -3.88 -4.37
C ARG A 129 8.62 -4.35 -3.82
N ALA A 130 8.93 -5.65 -3.90
CA ALA A 130 10.21 -6.18 -3.47
C ALA A 130 11.38 -5.58 -4.29
N ALA A 131 11.20 -5.44 -5.61
CA ALA A 131 12.18 -4.80 -6.47
C ALA A 131 12.38 -3.30 -6.15
N ALA A 132 11.29 -2.56 -5.92
CA ALA A 132 11.35 -1.15 -5.52
C ALA A 132 12.04 -0.96 -4.16
N ALA A 133 11.72 -1.79 -3.16
CA ALA A 133 12.36 -1.74 -1.85
C ALA A 133 13.86 -2.06 -1.92
N ALA A 134 14.26 -3.06 -2.71
CA ALA A 134 15.66 -3.40 -2.93
C ALA A 134 16.43 -2.27 -3.64
N LYS A 135 15.79 -1.57 -4.59
CA LYS A 135 16.37 -0.40 -5.26
C LYS A 135 16.54 0.77 -4.29
N ALA A 136 15.49 1.10 -3.53
CA ALA A 136 15.54 2.16 -2.52
C ALA A 136 16.63 1.90 -1.45
N ALA A 137 16.79 0.65 -1.01
CA ALA A 137 17.85 0.28 -0.06
C ALA A 137 19.26 0.44 -0.64
N LYS A 138 19.46 0.21 -1.94
CA LYS A 138 20.74 0.45 -2.62
C LYS A 138 21.03 1.93 -2.82
N GLU A 139 20.01 2.75 -3.10
CA GLU A 139 20.14 4.20 -3.27
C GLU A 139 20.33 4.93 -1.93
N ALA A 140 19.79 4.39 -0.83
CA ALA A 140 19.97 4.91 0.52
C ALA A 140 21.30 4.49 1.17
N ALA A 141 22.07 3.57 0.56
CA ALA A 141 23.40 3.22 1.05
C ALA A 141 24.36 4.40 0.79
N PRO A 142 24.97 4.99 1.83
CA PRO A 142 25.90 6.09 1.63
C PRO A 142 27.08 5.61 0.79
N ALA A 143 27.47 6.39 -0.22
CA ALA A 143 28.73 6.23 -0.92
C ALA A 143 29.87 6.36 0.11
N GLU A 144 30.34 5.22 0.61
CA GLU A 144 31.52 5.14 1.45
C GLU A 144 32.69 5.75 0.66
N LYS A 145 33.20 6.89 1.14
CA LYS A 145 34.44 7.49 0.63
C LYS A 145 35.54 6.43 0.66
N PRO A 146 36.24 6.16 -0.45
CA PRO A 146 37.29 5.15 -0.46
C PRO A 146 38.45 5.62 0.43
N LYS A 147 38.62 5.00 1.60
CA LYS A 147 39.89 4.99 2.31
C LYS A 147 40.87 4.11 1.53
N GLN A 148 41.96 4.72 1.08
CA GLN A 148 43.15 4.02 0.59
C GLN A 148 43.63 2.96 1.57
N PRO A 149 44.00 1.76 1.09
CA PRO A 149 45.02 0.94 1.71
C PRO A 149 46.28 0.91 0.83
N ALA A 150 47.43 1.25 1.41
CA ALA A 150 48.74 0.99 0.85
C ALA A 150 49.13 -0.49 1.06
N ALA A 151 49.74 -1.08 0.01
CA ALA A 151 50.77 -2.13 -0.08
C ALA A 151 51.11 -2.96 1.19
N GLU A 152 51.39 -4.28 1.18
CA GLU A 152 51.98 -5.17 0.16
C GLU A 152 52.00 -6.64 0.68
N ALA A 153 52.30 -7.59 -0.24
CA ALA A 153 52.80 -8.97 -0.05
C ALA A 153 51.83 -10.19 0.02
N LYS A 154 51.77 -10.92 -1.11
CA LYS A 154 51.47 -12.38 -1.32
C LYS A 154 52.79 -13.19 -1.17
N PRO A 155 52.90 -14.56 -1.28
CA PRO A 155 52.04 -15.56 -1.97
C PRO A 155 51.87 -16.93 -1.21
N GLU A 156 50.84 -17.78 -1.41
CA GLU A 156 50.64 -18.89 -2.38
C GLU A 156 50.39 -20.25 -1.67
N ALA A 157 49.31 -20.96 -2.03
CA ALA A 157 49.26 -22.40 -2.41
C ALA A 157 47.83 -23.00 -2.32
N LYS A 158 47.41 -23.69 -3.39
CA LYS A 158 46.21 -24.57 -3.57
C LYS A 158 46.62 -26.06 -3.34
N PRO A 159 45.78 -27.13 -3.38
CA PRO A 159 44.41 -27.28 -3.93
C PRO A 159 43.40 -28.12 -3.09
N ALA A 160 42.20 -28.36 -3.66
CA ALA A 160 40.96 -28.99 -3.15
C ALA A 160 41.04 -30.54 -2.91
N PRO A 161 39.98 -31.28 -2.42
CA PRO A 161 38.64 -31.45 -3.06
C PRO A 161 37.41 -31.59 -2.12
N ALA A 162 36.19 -31.60 -2.70
CA ALA A 162 34.86 -31.86 -2.08
C ALA A 162 34.49 -33.38 -2.13
N PRO A 163 33.24 -33.89 -1.92
CA PRO A 163 31.98 -33.36 -1.35
C PRO A 163 31.23 -34.35 -0.38
N ALA A 164 30.15 -33.93 0.33
CA ALA A 164 28.92 -34.75 0.56
C ALA A 164 27.83 -34.09 1.46
N LYS A 165 26.61 -33.97 0.87
CA LYS A 165 25.23 -34.21 1.41
C LYS A 165 24.76 -33.40 2.65
N ALA A 166 23.99 -32.31 2.49
CA ALA A 166 22.54 -32.23 2.25
C ALA A 166 21.64 -32.53 3.47
N GLN A 167 21.27 -31.47 4.24
CA GLN A 167 19.98 -31.19 4.91
C GLN A 167 20.11 -29.98 5.88
N PRO A 168 19.84 -28.72 5.46
CA PRO A 168 19.63 -27.66 6.47
C PRO A 168 18.57 -26.59 6.11
N ALA A 169 17.59 -26.90 5.24
CA ALA A 169 16.69 -25.86 4.72
C ALA A 169 15.51 -25.48 5.65
N LYS A 170 15.27 -26.22 6.74
CA LYS A 170 14.12 -25.95 7.65
C LYS A 170 14.50 -25.27 8.96
N ASP A 171 15.73 -25.46 9.45
CA ASP A 171 16.16 -24.88 10.72
C ASP A 171 16.61 -23.42 10.58
N VAL A 172 17.23 -23.08 9.45
CA VAL A 172 17.74 -21.72 9.18
C VAL A 172 16.59 -20.68 9.08
N GLU A 173 15.43 -21.06 8.55
CA GLU A 173 14.28 -20.15 8.43
C GLU A 173 13.55 -19.94 9.76
N LEU A 174 13.59 -20.94 10.65
CA LEU A 174 12.99 -20.86 11.97
C LEU A 174 13.86 -19.99 12.91
N GLU A 175 15.19 -20.15 12.86
CA GLU A 175 16.11 -19.32 13.65
C GLU A 175 16.13 -17.86 13.20
N ALA A 176 16.06 -17.58 11.89
CA ALA A 176 15.96 -16.22 11.38
C ALA A 176 14.66 -15.51 11.83
N LYS A 177 13.54 -16.24 11.91
CA LYS A 177 12.25 -15.72 12.37
C LYS A 177 12.20 -15.49 13.89
N ILE A 178 12.96 -16.27 14.67
CA ILE A 178 13.08 -16.09 16.13
C ILE A 178 13.99 -14.88 16.45
N ALA A 179 15.06 -14.68 15.69
CA ALA A 179 15.99 -13.56 15.87
C ALA A 179 15.39 -12.19 15.51
N ALA A 180 14.42 -12.15 14.59
CA ALA A 180 13.74 -10.93 14.15
C ALA A 180 12.48 -10.57 14.98
N MET A 181 12.15 -11.33 16.03
CA MET A 181 10.92 -11.14 16.82
C MET A 181 11.17 -10.26 18.07
N PRO A 182 10.28 -9.30 18.41
CA PRO A 182 10.36 -8.57 19.68
C PRO A 182 10.21 -9.53 20.88
N PRO A 183 10.84 -9.24 22.04
CA PRO A 183 11.05 -10.20 23.14
C PRO A 183 9.75 -10.81 23.69
N GLU A 184 8.66 -10.04 23.71
CA GLU A 184 7.34 -10.53 24.15
C GLU A 184 6.72 -11.56 23.19
N LYS A 185 7.01 -11.46 21.89
CA LYS A 185 6.53 -12.42 20.88
C LYS A 185 7.42 -13.67 20.84
N ALA A 186 8.72 -13.51 21.05
CA ALA A 186 9.66 -14.63 21.16
C ALA A 186 9.33 -15.53 22.38
N ALA A 187 8.96 -14.95 23.52
CA ALA A 187 8.54 -15.69 24.70
C ALA A 187 7.25 -16.51 24.45
N LYS A 188 6.25 -15.91 23.80
CA LYS A 188 5.01 -16.60 23.42
C LYS A 188 5.25 -17.72 22.41
N PHE A 189 6.16 -17.52 21.46
CA PHE A 189 6.49 -18.53 20.46
C PHE A 189 7.23 -19.73 21.06
N ARG A 190 8.18 -19.48 21.98
CA ARG A 190 8.88 -20.56 22.72
C ARG A 190 7.91 -21.36 23.59
N ALA A 191 7.03 -20.68 24.32
CA ALA A 191 6.00 -21.35 25.13
C ALA A 191 5.04 -22.20 24.28
N ALA A 192 4.65 -21.73 23.10
CA ALA A 192 3.80 -22.48 22.18
C ALA A 192 4.52 -23.72 21.60
N MET A 193 5.82 -23.63 21.34
CA MET A 193 6.63 -24.75 20.85
C MET A 193 6.86 -25.81 21.93
N GLU A 194 7.12 -25.41 23.18
CA GLU A 194 7.24 -26.33 24.32
C GLU A 194 5.90 -27.02 24.63
N ALA A 195 4.79 -26.30 24.59
CA ALA A 195 3.45 -26.88 24.77
C ALA A 195 3.10 -27.89 23.66
N LYS A 196 3.54 -27.63 22.42
CA LYS A 196 3.38 -28.55 21.30
C LYS A 196 4.27 -29.78 21.46
N ALA A 197 5.53 -29.61 21.84
CA ALA A 197 6.44 -30.73 22.10
C ALA A 197 5.95 -31.63 23.24
N ALA A 198 5.37 -31.06 24.30
CA ALA A 198 4.78 -31.82 25.41
C ALA A 198 3.53 -32.60 24.97
N ARG A 199 2.69 -32.04 24.09
CA ARG A 199 1.53 -32.72 23.51
C ARG A 199 1.92 -33.86 22.57
N ASP A 200 2.93 -33.65 21.73
CA ASP A 200 3.44 -34.65 20.81
C ASP A 200 4.15 -35.80 21.56
N ALA A 201 4.81 -35.51 22.69
CA ALA A 201 5.39 -36.51 23.58
C ALA A 201 4.30 -37.33 24.31
N ALA A 202 3.21 -36.70 24.73
CA ALA A 202 2.08 -37.39 25.37
C ALA A 202 1.30 -38.30 24.38
N GLN A 203 1.28 -37.96 23.08
CA GLN A 203 0.65 -38.80 22.05
C GLN A 203 1.51 -39.99 21.60
N LYS A 204 2.84 -39.95 21.77
CA LYS A 204 3.73 -41.06 21.42
C LYS A 204 3.97 -42.09 22.53
N GLY A 205 3.41 -41.87 23.73
CA GLY A 205 3.52 -42.79 24.87
C GLY A 205 2.36 -43.76 25.06
N GLY A 206 1.45 -43.86 24.07
CA GLY A 206 0.27 -44.71 24.12
C GLY A 206 0.24 -45.71 22.96
N GLU A 207 1.24 -46.59 22.89
CA GLU A 207 1.18 -47.87 22.18
C GLU A 207 1.89 -48.94 23.00
#